data_AF-B7RFN6-F1
#
_entry.id   AF-B7RFN6-F1
#
_cell.length_a   1.000
_cell.length_b   1.000
_cell.length_c   1.000
_cell.angle_alpha   90.00
_cell.angle_beta   90.00
_cell.angle_gamma   90.00
#
_symmetry.space_group_name_H-M   'P 1'
#
loop_
_entity.id
_entity.type
_entity.pdbx_description
1 polymer ?
#
loop_
_entity_poly.entity_id
_entity_poly.type
_entity_poly.pdbx_seq_one_letter_code
_entity_poly.pdbx_strand_id
1 'polypeptide(L)'
;MNIYYKPGASVAVAQRQTTACKVDALAKVPVSTQIVREPPYYVPPRLQCNNEGQCVAIPGYFEPGEIYTVDRNLGLRKQVEVQCMADAGFAPVSIPPCPQGVAKAAPVRATATLPPLSEKSCVIRNRDGSFQIVNQG
;
A
#
# COMPACT_ATOMS: atom_id res chain seq x y z
N MET A 1 -1.46 -3.67 -9.46
CA MET A 1 -1.14 -4.70 -8.45
C MET A 1 0.35 -4.60 -8.20
N ASN A 2 0.76 -4.49 -6.94
CA ASN A 2 2.17 -4.38 -6.59
C ASN A 2 2.67 -5.77 -6.19
N ILE A 3 3.69 -6.27 -6.88
CA ILE A 3 4.32 -7.57 -6.58
C ILE A 3 5.84 -7.45 -6.64
N TYR A 4 6.53 -8.34 -5.94
CA TYR A 4 7.93 -8.60 -6.22
C TYR A 4 8.04 -9.53 -7.42
N TYR A 5 8.85 -9.14 -8.38
CA TYR A 5 8.90 -9.76 -9.70
C TYR A 5 10.32 -10.13 -10.10
N LYS A 6 10.45 -11.34 -10.64
CA LYS A 6 11.65 -11.90 -11.23
C LYS A 6 11.21 -12.80 -12.39
N PRO A 7 11.57 -12.50 -13.65
CA PRO A 7 11.15 -13.32 -14.79
C PRO A 7 11.53 -14.79 -14.58
N GLY A 8 10.59 -15.71 -14.87
CA GLY A 8 10.82 -17.15 -14.76
C GLY A 8 10.76 -17.72 -13.33
N ALA A 9 10.66 -16.89 -12.29
CA ALA A 9 10.43 -17.39 -10.94
C ALA A 9 8.97 -17.84 -10.76
N SER A 10 8.75 -18.90 -9.97
CA SER A 10 7.38 -19.30 -9.61
C SER A 10 6.78 -18.32 -8.60
N VAL A 11 5.46 -18.15 -8.64
CA VAL A 11 4.73 -17.32 -7.67
C VAL A 11 4.93 -17.84 -6.24
N ALA A 12 5.01 -19.15 -6.07
CA ALA A 12 5.31 -19.78 -4.78
C ALA A 12 6.71 -19.40 -4.25
N VAL A 13 7.73 -19.38 -5.12
CA VAL A 13 9.09 -18.94 -4.72
C VAL A 13 9.09 -17.46 -4.35
N ALA A 14 8.42 -16.61 -5.14
CA ALA A 14 8.30 -15.18 -4.82
C ALA A 14 7.62 -14.95 -3.46
N GLN A 15 6.53 -15.66 -3.17
CA GLN A 15 5.81 -15.57 -1.89
C GLN A 15 6.65 -16.07 -0.71
N ARG A 16 7.33 -17.21 -0.88
CA ARG A 16 8.23 -17.76 0.15
C ARG A 16 9.36 -16.78 0.45
N GLN A 17 10.01 -16.25 -0.58
CA GLN A 17 11.11 -15.29 -0.41
C GLN A 17 10.63 -14.00 0.25
N THR A 18 9.47 -13.47 -0.18
CA THR A 18 8.84 -12.29 0.43
C THR A 18 8.61 -12.51 1.93
N THR A 19 8.10 -13.69 2.29
CA THR A 19 7.84 -14.04 3.69
C THR A 19 9.14 -14.13 4.50
N ALA A 20 10.18 -14.78 3.96
CA ALA A 20 11.50 -14.82 4.59
C ALA A 20 12.08 -13.42 4.81
N CYS A 21 12.05 -12.56 3.78
CA CYS A 21 12.54 -11.18 3.89
C CYS A 21 11.74 -10.35 4.89
N LYS A 22 10.43 -10.56 5.01
CA LYS A 22 9.60 -9.89 6.04
C LYS A 22 9.98 -10.29 7.45
N VAL A 23 10.23 -11.58 7.68
CA VAL A 23 10.65 -12.10 8.99
C VAL A 23 12.04 -11.58 9.35
N ASP A 24 12.98 -11.60 8.41
CA ASP A 24 14.33 -11.07 8.61
C ASP A 24 14.31 -9.54 8.86
N ALA A 25 13.54 -8.79 8.07
CA ALA A 25 13.37 -7.36 8.26
C ALA A 25 12.73 -7.04 9.63
N LEU A 26 11.76 -7.84 10.09
CA LEU A 26 11.18 -7.71 11.43
C LEU A 26 12.20 -7.99 12.53
N ALA A 27 13.08 -8.97 12.35
CA ALA A 27 14.13 -9.30 13.31
C ALA A 27 15.19 -8.19 13.39
N LYS A 28 15.61 -7.63 12.25
CA LYS A 28 16.61 -6.55 12.15
C LYS A 28 16.05 -5.18 12.55
N VAL A 29 14.78 -4.93 12.24
CA VAL A 29 14.09 -3.66 12.49
C VAL A 29 12.80 -3.95 13.26
N PRO A 30 12.87 -4.13 14.59
CA PRO A 30 11.70 -4.43 15.41
C PRO A 30 10.66 -3.30 15.39
N VAL A 31 9.42 -3.67 15.74
CA VAL A 31 8.31 -2.72 15.90
C VAL A 31 8.66 -1.70 16.99
N SER A 32 8.51 -0.42 16.68
CA SER A 32 8.65 0.68 17.64
C SER A 32 7.33 1.44 17.73
N THR A 33 6.38 0.84 18.45
CA THR A 33 5.06 1.43 18.71
C THR A 33 5.20 2.64 19.61
N GLN A 34 4.70 3.79 19.15
CA GLN A 34 4.63 5.02 19.91
C GLN A 34 3.23 5.60 19.84
N ILE A 35 2.77 6.14 20.97
CA ILE A 35 1.56 6.96 21.03
C ILE A 35 2.01 8.40 20.81
N VAL A 36 1.45 9.04 19.78
CA VAL A 36 1.74 10.42 19.40
C VAL A 36 0.47 11.23 19.59
N ARG A 37 0.64 12.47 20.08
CA ARG A 37 -0.43 13.46 20.13
C ARG A 37 -0.06 14.62 19.23
N GLU A 38 -0.94 14.94 18.29
CA GLU A 38 -0.77 16.14 17.47
C GLU A 38 -0.88 17.41 18.33
N PRO A 39 -0.21 18.51 17.93
CA PRO A 39 -0.36 19.76 18.65
C PRO A 39 -1.84 20.21 18.63
N PRO A 40 -2.35 20.79 19.72
CA PRO A 40 -3.67 21.41 19.70
C PRO A 40 -3.69 22.59 18.72
N TYR A 41 -4.80 22.75 18.02
CA TYR A 41 -5.02 23.88 17.12
C TYR A 41 -5.95 24.90 17.77
N TYR A 42 -5.58 26.18 17.72
CA TYR A 42 -6.41 27.25 18.25
C TYR A 42 -7.44 27.69 17.20
N VAL A 43 -8.71 27.62 17.57
CA VAL A 43 -9.83 28.17 16.79
C VAL A 43 -10.12 29.58 17.30
N PRO A 44 -9.90 30.63 16.48
CA PRO A 44 -10.17 32.01 16.88
C PRO A 44 -11.67 32.26 17.16
N PRO A 45 -12.00 33.27 17.98
CA PRO A 45 -13.39 33.66 18.19
C PRO A 45 -14.04 34.11 16.88
N ARG A 46 -15.34 33.84 16.73
CA ARG A 46 -16.13 34.22 15.55
C ARG A 46 -17.49 34.76 15.95
N LEU A 47 -18.08 35.59 15.09
CA LEU A 47 -19.48 36.00 15.22
C LEU A 47 -20.36 35.05 14.42
N GLN A 48 -21.44 34.58 15.05
CA GLN A 48 -22.49 33.85 14.36
C GLN A 48 -23.74 34.71 14.35
N CYS A 49 -24.15 35.14 13.16
CA CYS A 49 -25.33 35.98 12.97
C CYS A 49 -26.50 35.15 12.43
N ASN A 50 -27.71 35.46 12.87
CA ASN A 50 -28.93 34.92 12.27
C ASN A 50 -29.39 35.76 11.07
N ASN A 51 -30.46 35.35 10.41
CA ASN A 51 -31.01 36.04 9.23
C ASN A 51 -31.58 37.43 9.54
N GLU A 52 -31.81 37.77 10.82
CA GLU A 52 -32.29 39.08 11.28
C GLU A 52 -31.14 40.04 11.61
N GLY A 53 -29.88 39.63 11.42
CA GLY A 53 -28.70 40.45 11.69
C GLY A 53 -28.29 40.51 13.16
N GLN A 54 -28.93 39.71 14.03
CA GLN A 54 -28.50 39.55 15.42
C GLN A 54 -27.33 38.58 15.49
N CYS A 55 -26.20 39.04 16.03
CA CYS A 55 -24.96 38.29 16.11
C CYS A 55 -24.61 37.91 17.54
N VAL A 56 -24.17 36.67 17.74
CA VAL A 56 -23.59 36.19 19.00
C VAL A 56 -22.09 35.93 18.83
N ALA A 57 -21.31 36.30 19.84
CA ALA A 57 -19.88 36.02 19.86
C ALA A 57 -19.62 34.60 20.38
N ILE A 58 -18.99 33.78 19.55
CA ILE A 58 -18.48 32.46 19.92
C ILE A 58 -17.03 32.65 20.36
N PRO A 59 -16.68 32.37 21.63
CA PRO A 59 -15.32 32.50 22.12
C PRO A 59 -14.38 31.52 21.41
N GLY A 60 -13.11 31.90 21.26
CA GLY A 60 -12.10 31.00 20.73
C GLY A 60 -11.80 29.85 21.70
N TYR A 61 -11.35 28.72 21.17
CA TYR A 61 -11.04 27.53 21.96
C TYR A 61 -9.90 26.74 21.32
N PHE A 62 -9.32 25.81 22.07
CA PHE A 62 -8.33 24.87 21.54
C PHE A 62 -9.02 23.56 21.16
N GLU A 63 -8.91 23.16 19.90
CA GLU A 63 -9.19 21.80 19.48
C GLU A 63 -8.03 20.90 19.90
N PRO A 64 -8.28 19.81 20.66
CA PRO A 64 -7.22 18.89 21.03
C PRO A 64 -6.72 18.17 19.77
N GLY A 65 -5.40 18.09 19.60
CA GLY A 65 -4.83 17.30 18.52
C GLY A 65 -5.10 15.80 18.70
N GLU A 66 -5.19 15.09 17.57
CA GLU A 66 -5.49 13.66 17.54
C GLU A 66 -4.42 12.84 18.28
N ILE A 67 -4.84 11.76 18.93
CA ILE A 67 -3.95 10.77 19.54
C ILE A 67 -3.98 9.53 18.68
N TYR A 68 -2.83 9.15 18.13
CA TYR A 68 -2.70 7.96 17.29
C TYR A 68 -1.48 7.13 17.66
N THR A 69 -1.54 5.85 17.32
CA THR A 69 -0.45 4.91 17.50
C THR A 69 0.28 4.72 16.18
N VAL A 70 1.60 4.88 16.18
CA VAL A 70 2.45 4.72 15.00
C VAL A 70 3.64 3.82 15.29
N ASP A 71 3.96 2.95 14.35
CA ASP A 71 5.26 2.27 14.33
C ASP A 71 6.28 3.15 13.60
N ARG A 72 7.16 3.80 14.36
CA ARG A 72 8.21 4.68 13.78
C ARG A 72 9.19 3.94 12.87
N ASN A 73 9.34 2.64 13.09
CA ASN A 73 10.29 1.81 12.36
C ASN A 73 9.68 1.20 11.08
N LEU A 74 8.39 1.37 10.83
CA LEU A 74 7.69 0.75 9.69
C LEU A 74 8.34 1.11 8.34
N GLY A 75 8.77 2.37 8.17
CA GLY A 75 9.43 2.83 6.94
C GLY A 75 10.75 2.12 6.69
N LEU A 76 11.65 2.12 7.67
CA LEU A 76 12.95 1.45 7.58
C LEU A 76 12.78 -0.06 7.40
N ARG A 77 11.85 -0.68 8.12
CA ARG A 77 11.58 -2.13 7.98
C ARG A 77 11.14 -2.50 6.56
N LYS A 78 10.28 -1.69 5.93
CA LYS A 78 9.90 -1.88 4.52
C LYS A 78 11.10 -1.72 3.58
N GLN A 79 12.01 -0.79 3.85
CA GLN A 79 13.23 -0.63 3.05
C GLN A 79 14.14 -1.86 3.15
N VAL A 80 14.33 -2.42 4.35
CA VAL A 80 15.11 -3.64 4.57
C VAL A 80 14.46 -4.85 3.88
N GLU A 81 13.12 -4.97 3.92
CA GLU A 81 12.40 -6.00 3.17
C GLU A 81 12.68 -5.88 1.65
N VAL A 82 12.59 -4.67 1.10
CA VAL A 82 12.85 -4.41 -0.32
C VAL A 82 14.31 -4.71 -0.69
N GLN A 83 15.28 -4.35 0.15
CA GLN A 83 16.70 -4.66 -0.04
C GLN A 83 16.92 -6.18 -0.07
N CYS A 84 16.39 -6.93 0.90
CA CYS A 84 16.47 -8.39 0.92
C CYS A 84 15.88 -9.04 -0.34
N MET A 85 14.76 -8.51 -0.85
CA MET A 85 14.17 -8.98 -2.10
C MET A 85 15.05 -8.65 -3.31
N ALA A 86 15.65 -7.46 -3.34
CA ALA A 86 16.57 -7.04 -4.39
C ALA A 86 17.83 -7.92 -4.43
N ASP A 87 18.40 -8.27 -3.27
CA ASP A 87 19.53 -9.19 -3.16
C ASP A 87 19.18 -10.61 -3.67
N ALA A 88 17.93 -11.04 -3.51
CA ALA A 88 17.41 -12.27 -4.09
C ALA A 88 17.09 -12.16 -5.61
N GLY A 89 17.30 -10.99 -6.20
CA GLY A 89 17.09 -10.70 -7.63
C GLY A 89 15.64 -10.42 -7.99
N PHE A 90 14.81 -9.99 -7.03
CA PHE A 90 13.44 -9.55 -7.27
C PHE A 90 13.36 -8.02 -7.27
N ALA A 91 12.51 -7.46 -8.12
CA ALA A 91 12.21 -6.03 -8.13
C ALA A 91 10.73 -5.78 -7.83
N PRO A 92 10.37 -4.74 -7.07
CA PRO A 92 8.98 -4.33 -6.93
C PRO A 92 8.48 -3.76 -8.27
N VAL A 93 7.36 -4.29 -8.76
CA VAL A 93 6.70 -3.80 -9.98
C VAL A 93 5.22 -3.54 -9.72
N SER A 94 4.68 -2.51 -10.39
CA SER A 94 3.26 -2.24 -10.43
C SER A 94 2.71 -2.62 -11.79
N ILE A 95 1.85 -3.64 -11.83
CA ILE A 95 1.20 -4.10 -13.06
C ILE A 95 -0.23 -3.56 -13.08
N PRO A 96 -0.65 -2.81 -14.12
CA PRO A 96 -2.01 -2.27 -14.23
C PRO A 96 -3.05 -3.39 -14.42
N PRO A 97 -4.31 -3.18 -14.00
CA PRO A 97 -5.38 -4.13 -14.28
C PRO A 97 -5.68 -4.20 -15.79
N CYS A 98 -6.10 -5.37 -16.27
CA CYS A 98 -6.49 -5.52 -17.67
C CYS A 98 -7.78 -4.76 -18.02
N PRO A 99 -7.88 -4.21 -19.25
CA PRO A 99 -9.15 -3.71 -19.77
C PRO A 99 -10.23 -4.81 -19.74
N GLN A 100 -11.49 -4.42 -19.54
CA GLN A 100 -12.59 -5.39 -19.37
C GLN A 100 -12.73 -6.37 -20.54
N GLY A 101 -12.51 -5.91 -21.79
CA GLY A 101 -12.58 -6.78 -22.97
C GLY A 101 -11.53 -7.90 -22.94
N VAL A 102 -10.29 -7.57 -22.56
CA VAL A 102 -9.20 -8.54 -22.41
C VAL A 102 -9.48 -9.50 -21.25
N ALA A 103 -9.93 -8.98 -20.11
CA ALA A 103 -10.24 -9.79 -18.93
C ALA A 103 -11.38 -10.80 -19.16
N LYS A 104 -12.38 -10.44 -19.98
CA LYS A 104 -13.49 -11.34 -20.33
C LYS A 104 -13.12 -12.38 -21.40
N ALA A 105 -12.24 -12.02 -22.32
CA ALA A 105 -11.81 -12.92 -23.41
C ALA A 105 -10.74 -13.92 -22.96
N ALA A 106 -9.93 -13.58 -21.95
CA ALA A 106 -8.89 -14.46 -21.45
C ALA A 106 -9.50 -15.65 -20.68
N PRO A 107 -9.03 -16.89 -20.91
CA PRO A 107 -9.43 -18.03 -20.10
C PRO A 107 -8.91 -17.86 -18.68
N VAL A 108 -9.77 -18.15 -17.69
CA VAL A 108 -9.43 -18.07 -16.26
C VAL A 108 -8.29 -19.04 -15.95
N ARG A 109 -7.12 -18.49 -15.59
CA ARG A 109 -5.97 -19.26 -15.11
C ARG A 109 -5.29 -18.53 -13.96
N ALA A 110 -4.50 -19.25 -13.18
CA ALA A 110 -3.59 -18.65 -12.23
C ALA A 110 -2.18 -18.59 -12.83
N THR A 111 -1.47 -17.49 -12.64
CA THR A 111 -0.04 -17.41 -12.95
C THR A 111 0.73 -18.30 -11.97
N ALA A 112 1.29 -19.41 -12.46
CA ALA A 112 2.18 -20.26 -11.68
C ALA A 112 3.64 -19.76 -11.74
N THR A 113 4.07 -19.31 -12.91
CA THR A 113 5.40 -18.78 -13.19
C THR A 113 5.29 -17.37 -13.72
N LEU A 114 6.08 -16.45 -13.17
CA LEU A 114 6.07 -15.04 -13.54
C LEU A 114 6.56 -14.88 -14.99
N PRO A 115 5.69 -14.48 -15.94
CA PRO A 115 6.06 -14.33 -17.34
C PRO A 115 6.92 -13.06 -17.51
N PRO A 116 7.74 -12.94 -18.57
CA PRO A 116 8.41 -11.69 -18.92
C PRO A 116 7.38 -10.56 -19.04
N LEU A 117 7.63 -9.42 -18.38
CA LEU A 117 6.76 -8.24 -18.48
C LEU A 117 7.15 -7.37 -19.67
N SER A 118 6.15 -6.76 -20.29
CA SER A 118 6.27 -5.73 -21.32
C SER A 118 5.35 -4.54 -20.97
N GLU A 119 5.42 -3.47 -21.74
CA GLU A 119 4.52 -2.30 -21.57
C GLU A 119 3.03 -2.67 -21.74
N LYS A 120 2.76 -3.76 -22.45
CA LYS A 120 1.42 -4.32 -22.68
C LYS A 120 1.01 -5.35 -21.63
N SER A 121 1.80 -5.55 -20.57
CA SER A 121 1.44 -6.45 -19.47
C SER A 121 0.30 -5.87 -18.64
N CYS A 122 -0.70 -6.69 -18.35
CA CYS A 122 -1.76 -6.36 -17.42
C CYS A 122 -2.12 -7.55 -16.54
N VAL A 123 -2.78 -7.29 -15.41
CA VAL A 123 -3.20 -8.31 -14.46
C VAL A 123 -4.72 -8.47 -14.45
N ILE A 124 -5.16 -9.73 -14.50
CA ILE A 124 -6.54 -10.14 -14.22
C ILE A 124 -6.57 -10.69 -12.80
N ARG A 125 -7.51 -10.23 -11.98
CA ARG A 125 -7.76 -10.80 -10.65
C ARG A 125 -8.96 -11.74 -10.73
N ASN A 126 -8.73 -12.99 -10.38
CA ASN A 126 -9.78 -14.00 -10.34
C ASN A 126 -10.58 -13.87 -9.03
N ARG A 127 -11.79 -14.42 -9.01
CA ARG A 127 -12.69 -14.34 -7.85
C ARG A 127 -12.18 -15.10 -6.63
N ASP A 128 -11.32 -16.10 -6.84
CA ASP A 128 -10.68 -16.91 -5.79
C ASP A 128 -9.45 -16.23 -5.16
N GLY A 129 -9.13 -15.01 -5.59
CA GLY A 129 -7.96 -14.27 -5.12
C GLY A 129 -6.66 -14.60 -5.87
N SER A 130 -6.67 -15.59 -6.77
CA SER A 130 -5.55 -15.81 -7.69
C SER A 130 -5.49 -14.69 -8.74
N PHE A 131 -4.36 -14.58 -9.43
CA PHE A 131 -4.17 -13.58 -10.48
C PHE A 131 -3.54 -14.20 -11.71
N GLN A 132 -3.80 -13.58 -12.86
CA GLN A 132 -3.24 -13.92 -14.15
C GLN A 132 -2.56 -12.70 -14.74
N ILE A 133 -1.26 -12.79 -14.99
CA ILE A 133 -0.52 -11.81 -15.78
C ILE A 133 -0.63 -12.22 -17.25
N VAL A 134 -1.08 -11.28 -18.09
CA VAL A 134 -1.18 -11.45 -19.53
C VAL A 134 -0.39 -10.35 -20.22
N ASN A 135 0.28 -10.70 -21.32
CA ASN A 135 0.87 -9.72 -22.23
C ASN A 135 -0.08 -9.58 -23.42
N GLN A 136 -0.59 -8.38 -23.65
CA GLN A 136 -1.38 -8.12 -24.86
C GLN A 136 -0.40 -8.17 -26.05
N GLY A 137 -0.70 -9.00 -27.04
CA GLY A 137 0.09 -9.09 -28.29
C GLY A 137 0.15 -7.75 -29.03
#